data_AF-A0A1M6JF65-F1
#
_entry.id   AF-A0A1M6JF65-F1
#
_cell.length_a   1.000
_cell.length_b   1.000
_cell.length_c   1.000
_cell.angle_alpha   90.00
_cell.angle_beta   90.00
_cell.angle_gamma   90.00
#
_symmetry.space_group_name_H-M   'P 1'
#
loop_
_entity.id
_entity.type
_entity.pdbx_description
1 polymer ?
#
loop_
_entity_poly.entity_id
_entity_poly.type
_entity_poly.pdbx_seq_one_letter_code
_entity_poly.pdbx_strand_id
1 'polypeptide(L)'
;MSDNVTLFPNILQPATALKAYAPIGVKFWENQETALDGLKEFADGWFARRRKSTQAALEAAKQIGEAATPSDVFREYQNWLTRAMELLAEDGNAYQQQLLKAGANLSARPEAPQTDERRTG
;
A
#
# COMPACT_ATOMS: atom_id res chain seq x y z
N MET A 1 -25.30 -2.32 -11.38
CA MET A 1 -24.94 -3.65 -11.92
C MET A 1 -23.44 -3.78 -11.81
N SER A 2 -22.94 -4.70 -10.98
CA SER A 2 -21.51 -5.00 -10.92
C SER A 2 -21.16 -5.81 -12.15
N ASP A 3 -20.38 -5.25 -13.06
CA ASP A 3 -19.75 -6.03 -14.11
C ASP A 3 -18.85 -7.06 -13.43
N ASN A 4 -19.30 -8.31 -13.37
CA ASN A 4 -18.48 -9.42 -12.91
C ASN A 4 -17.26 -9.47 -13.82
N VAL A 5 -16.10 -9.08 -13.30
CA VAL A 5 -14.82 -9.28 -13.98
C VAL A 5 -14.65 -10.78 -14.13
N THR A 6 -15.07 -11.31 -15.27
CA THR A 6 -15.02 -12.74 -15.54
C THR A 6 -13.58 -13.04 -15.95
N LEU A 7 -12.69 -13.16 -14.95
CA LEU A 7 -11.25 -13.41 -15.12
C LEU A 7 -10.96 -14.75 -15.79
N PHE A 8 -11.90 -15.69 -15.68
CA PHE A 8 -11.80 -17.01 -16.28
C PHE A 8 -12.89 -17.15 -17.35
N PRO A 9 -12.53 -17.13 -18.64
CA PRO A 9 -13.50 -17.37 -19.69
C PRO A 9 -14.11 -18.77 -19.51
N ASN A 10 -15.41 -18.88 -19.79
CA ASN A 10 -16.10 -20.15 -19.78
C ASN A 10 -15.38 -21.12 -20.72
N ILE A 11 -14.93 -22.26 -20.21
CA ILE A 11 -14.12 -23.28 -20.90
C ILE A 11 -14.79 -23.86 -22.16
N LEU A 12 -16.07 -23.55 -22.37
CA LEU A 12 -16.85 -23.89 -23.56
C LEU A 12 -16.75 -22.85 -24.70
N GLN A 13 -16.05 -21.73 -24.51
CA GLN A 13 -15.87 -20.72 -25.55
C GLN A 13 -14.83 -21.12 -26.60
N PRO A 14 -15.00 -20.68 -27.87
CA PRO A 14 -14.04 -20.97 -28.94
C PRO A 14 -12.66 -20.40 -28.61
N ALA A 15 -11.60 -21.11 -29.00
CA ALA A 15 -10.20 -20.76 -28.70
C ALA A 15 -9.81 -19.33 -29.13
N THR A 16 -10.47 -18.77 -30.14
CA THR A 16 -10.28 -17.38 -30.60
C THR A 16 -10.74 -16.36 -29.55
N ALA A 17 -11.83 -16.65 -28.82
CA ALA A 17 -12.30 -15.82 -27.72
C ALA A 17 -11.35 -15.90 -26.51
N LEU A 18 -10.84 -17.10 -26.18
CA LEU A 18 -9.81 -17.29 -25.14
C LEU A 18 -8.54 -16.46 -25.41
N LYS A 19 -8.07 -16.43 -26.67
CA LYS A 19 -6.91 -15.61 -27.06
C LYS A 19 -7.14 -14.10 -26.86
N ALA A 20 -8.37 -13.63 -27.00
CA ALA A 20 -8.70 -12.22 -26.76
C ALA A 20 -8.69 -11.84 -25.26
N TYR A 21 -8.86 -12.81 -24.35
CA TYR A 21 -8.78 -12.59 -22.91
C TYR A 21 -7.34 -12.66 -22.36
N ALA A 22 -6.41 -13.27 -23.08
CA ALA A 22 -5.02 -13.44 -22.62
C ALA A 22 -4.33 -12.11 -22.25
N PRO A 23 -4.44 -11.02 -23.04
CA PRO A 23 -3.85 -9.72 -22.67
C PRO A 23 -4.44 -9.13 -21.39
N ILE A 24 -5.74 -9.32 -21.16
CA ILE A 24 -6.44 -8.86 -19.95
C ILE A 24 -5.92 -9.61 -18.72
N GLY A 25 -5.78 -10.94 -18.83
CA GLY A 25 -5.25 -11.78 -17.76
C GLY A 25 -3.79 -11.47 -17.44
N VAL A 26 -2.94 -11.29 -18.47
CA VAL A 26 -1.54 -10.88 -18.28
C VAL A 26 -1.46 -9.53 -17.57
N LYS A 27 -2.21 -8.52 -18.05
CA LYS A 27 -2.19 -7.19 -17.46
C LYS A 27 -2.68 -7.17 -16.00
N PHE A 28 -3.68 -7.98 -15.69
CA PHE A 28 -4.15 -8.17 -14.32
C PHE A 28 -3.00 -8.65 -13.42
N TRP A 29 -2.30 -9.72 -13.79
CA TRP A 29 -1.20 -10.26 -12.98
C TRP A 29 0.00 -9.31 -12.87
N GLU A 30 0.33 -8.56 -13.93
CA GLU A 30 1.35 -7.50 -13.86
C GLU A 30 0.99 -6.40 -12.84
N ASN A 31 -0.28 -6.01 -12.81
CA ASN A 31 -0.79 -5.05 -11.84
C ASN A 31 -0.77 -5.61 -10.41
N GLN A 32 -1.08 -6.91 -10.24
CA GLN A 32 -0.95 -7.60 -8.95
C GLN A 32 0.50 -7.60 -8.46
N GLU A 33 1.46 -7.89 -9.33
CA GLU A 33 2.90 -7.88 -9.01
C GLU A 33 3.34 -6.49 -8.54
N THR A 34 2.94 -5.45 -9.27
CA THR A 34 3.23 -4.05 -8.91
C THR A 34 2.60 -3.66 -7.57
N ALA A 35 1.40 -4.15 -7.26
CA ALA A 35 0.75 -3.93 -5.98
C ALA A 35 1.49 -4.61 -4.82
N LEU A 36 2.04 -5.81 -5.05
CA LEU A 36 2.88 -6.53 -4.08
C LEU A 36 4.17 -5.77 -3.78
N ASP A 37 4.83 -5.22 -4.80
CA ASP A 37 6.02 -4.37 -4.61
C ASP A 37 5.71 -3.14 -3.73
N GLY A 38 4.59 -2.48 -3.99
CA GLY A 38 4.11 -1.38 -3.15
C GLY A 38 3.86 -1.81 -1.70
N LEU A 39 3.27 -2.99 -1.49
CA LEU A 39 3.02 -3.51 -0.15
C LEU A 39 4.33 -3.84 0.60
N LYS A 40 5.32 -4.38 -0.11
CA LYS A 40 6.65 -4.61 0.45
C LYS A 40 7.30 -3.31 0.90
N GLU A 41 7.30 -2.29 0.04
CA GLU A 41 7.82 -0.96 0.36
C GLU A 41 7.11 -0.35 1.59
N PHE A 42 5.79 -0.44 1.64
CA PHE A 42 5.01 0.01 2.79
C PHE A 42 5.40 -0.73 4.07
N ALA A 43 5.53 -2.05 4.02
CA ALA A 43 5.88 -2.88 5.17
C ALA A 43 7.30 -2.56 5.69
N ASP A 44 8.28 -2.45 4.79
CA ASP A 44 9.66 -2.10 5.14
C ASP A 44 9.70 -0.71 5.81
N GLY A 45 8.97 0.26 5.26
CA GLY A 45 8.81 1.60 5.85
C GLY A 45 8.12 1.57 7.22
N TRP A 46 7.07 0.77 7.38
CA TRP A 46 6.37 0.59 8.65
C TRP A 46 7.29 0.03 9.74
N PHE A 47 8.06 -1.03 9.45
CA PHE A 47 9.01 -1.57 10.42
C PHE A 47 10.08 -0.56 10.83
N ALA A 48 10.56 0.25 9.89
CA ALA A 48 11.51 1.33 10.18
C ALA A 48 10.92 2.40 11.12
N ARG A 49 9.70 2.90 10.83
CA ARG A 49 9.01 3.88 11.68
C ARG A 49 8.67 3.30 13.06
N ARG A 50 8.20 2.05 13.12
CA ARG A 50 7.88 1.38 14.39
C ARG A 50 9.11 1.21 15.27
N ARG A 51 10.28 0.89 14.70
CA ARG A 51 11.55 0.81 15.43
C ARG A 51 11.94 2.15 16.04
N LYS A 52 11.80 3.26 15.29
CA LYS A 52 12.04 4.61 15.82
C LYS A 52 11.11 4.94 16.99
N SER A 53 9.82 4.65 16.85
CA SER A 53 8.83 4.85 17.93
C SER A 53 9.18 4.06 19.20
N THR A 54 9.56 2.78 19.05
CA THR A 54 9.96 1.96 20.20
C THR A 54 11.23 2.49 20.87
N GLN A 55 12.22 2.95 20.09
CA GLN A 55 13.44 3.55 20.64
C GLN A 55 13.13 4.83 21.42
N ALA A 56 12.29 5.71 20.88
CA ALA A 56 11.89 6.95 21.56
C ALA A 56 11.15 6.66 22.88
N ALA A 57 10.25 5.65 22.90
CA ALA A 57 9.57 5.23 24.12
C ALA A 57 10.55 4.67 25.17
N LEU A 58 11.52 3.86 24.74
CA LEU A 58 12.55 3.32 25.63
C LEU A 58 13.44 4.42 26.21
N GLU A 59 13.83 5.39 25.39
CA GLU A 59 14.62 6.56 25.83
C GLU A 59 13.84 7.38 26.86
N ALA A 60 12.58 7.71 26.57
CA ALA A 60 11.72 8.43 27.52
C ALA A 60 11.55 7.68 28.85
N ALA A 61 11.36 6.35 28.80
CA ALA A 61 11.25 5.53 30.01
C ALA A 61 12.53 5.57 30.86
N LYS A 62 13.72 5.58 30.23
CA LYS A 62 15.00 5.74 30.93
C LYS A 62 15.11 7.11 31.58
N GLN A 63 14.80 8.17 30.83
CA GLN A 63 14.86 9.55 31.35
C GLN A 63 13.89 9.77 32.52
N ILE A 64 12.68 9.19 32.44
CA ILE A 64 11.72 9.18 33.55
C ILE A 64 12.31 8.44 34.77
N GLY A 65 13.00 7.33 34.57
CA GLY A 65 13.66 6.57 35.65
C GLY A 65 14.81 7.33 36.33
N GLU A 66 15.44 8.27 35.62
CA GLU A 66 16.54 9.11 36.11
C GLU A 66 16.07 10.48 36.63
N ALA A 67 14.77 10.78 36.54
CA ALA A 67 14.19 12.08 36.89
C ALA A 67 14.31 12.39 38.39
N ALA A 68 14.79 13.59 38.71
CA ALA A 68 15.00 14.03 40.10
C ALA A 68 13.71 14.51 40.78
N THR A 69 12.73 14.97 40.01
CA THR A 69 11.46 15.50 40.53
C THR A 69 10.25 14.95 39.78
N PRO A 70 9.06 14.95 40.40
CA PRO A 70 7.81 14.61 39.70
C PRO A 70 7.57 15.50 38.46
N SER A 71 7.95 16.78 38.52
CA SER A 71 7.81 17.69 37.37
C SER A 71 8.70 17.31 36.20
N ASP A 72 9.90 16.77 36.45
CA ASP A 72 10.77 16.24 35.40
C ASP A 72 10.13 15.01 34.73
N VAL A 73 9.53 14.10 35.52
CA VAL A 73 8.78 12.96 34.97
C VAL A 73 7.67 13.41 34.03
N PHE A 74 6.88 14.40 34.44
CA PHE A 74 5.80 14.95 33.61
C PHE A 74 6.33 15.58 32.32
N ARG A 75 7.46 16.31 32.39
CA ARG A 75 8.10 16.88 31.21
C ARG A 75 8.54 15.81 30.23
N GLU A 76 9.27 14.79 30.69
CA GLU A 76 9.75 13.72 29.82
C GLU A 76 8.61 12.91 29.20
N TYR A 77 7.54 12.68 29.97
CA TYR A 77 6.33 12.06 29.43
C TYR A 77 5.67 12.91 28.34
N GLN A 78 5.54 14.22 28.54
CA GLN A 78 4.97 15.12 27.53
C GLN A 78 5.84 15.18 26.26
N ASN A 79 7.16 15.27 26.42
CA ASN A 79 8.10 15.23 25.30
C ASN A 79 7.91 13.95 24.46
N TRP A 80 7.82 12.80 25.13
CA TRP A 80 7.55 11.54 24.47
C TRP A 80 6.19 11.52 23.77
N LEU A 81 5.14 12.00 24.43
CA LEU A 81 3.78 12.01 23.89
C LEU A 81 3.70 12.84 22.60
N THR A 82 4.29 14.04 22.58
CA THR A 82 4.36 14.88 21.39
C THR A 82 5.04 14.13 20.24
N ARG A 83 6.20 13.51 20.51
CA ARG A 83 6.93 12.73 19.50
C ARG A 83 6.15 11.52 19.01
N ALA A 84 5.41 10.84 19.90
CA ALA A 84 4.57 9.70 19.54
C ALA A 84 3.44 10.10 18.60
N MET A 85 2.85 11.29 18.80
CA MET A 85 1.79 11.81 17.92
C MET A 85 2.32 12.17 16.52
N GLU A 86 3.52 12.74 16.42
CA GLU A 86 4.18 13.00 15.13
C GLU A 86 4.39 11.70 14.33
N LEU A 87 4.93 10.67 14.99
CA LEU A 87 5.17 9.37 14.36
C LEU A 87 3.86 8.67 13.95
N LEU A 88 2.79 8.81 14.74
CA LEU A 88 1.46 8.31 14.38
C LEU A 88 0.92 9.01 13.13
N ALA A 89 1.12 10.32 12.99
CA ALA A 89 0.72 11.07 11.80
C ALA A 89 1.52 10.63 10.56
N GLU A 90 2.83 10.38 10.70
CA GLU A 90 3.66 9.81 9.64
C GLU A 90 3.14 8.43 9.18
N ASP A 91 2.76 7.57 10.12
CA ASP A 91 2.17 6.26 9.84
C ASP A 91 0.84 6.37 9.10
N GLY A 92 -0.03 7.30 9.52
CA GLY A 92 -1.30 7.58 8.84
C GLY A 92 -1.10 8.02 7.39
N ASN A 93 -0.18 8.96 7.15
CA ASN A 93 0.15 9.41 5.81
C ASN A 93 0.68 8.26 4.93
N ALA A 94 1.60 7.44 5.46
CA ALA A 94 2.15 6.31 4.72
C ALA A 94 1.07 5.28 4.35
N TYR A 95 0.14 5.01 5.27
CA TYR A 95 -0.98 4.10 5.02
C TYR A 95 -1.92 4.63 3.91
N GLN A 96 -2.27 5.92 3.95
CA GLN A 96 -3.09 6.54 2.91
C GLN A 96 -2.43 6.47 1.54
N GLN A 97 -1.12 6.74 1.46
CA GLN A 97 -0.36 6.64 0.21
C GLN A 97 -0.37 5.21 -0.34
N GLN A 98 -0.21 4.21 0.53
CA GLN A 98 -0.26 2.81 0.12
C GLN A 98 -1.64 2.42 -0.43
N LEU A 99 -2.73 2.89 0.20
CA LEU A 99 -4.09 2.64 -0.30
C LEU A 99 -4.31 3.24 -1.69
N LEU A 100 -3.83 4.47 -1.92
CA LEU A 100 -3.94 5.13 -3.23
C LEU A 100 -3.12 4.38 -4.30
N LYS A 101 -1.87 4.01 -3.99
CA LYS A 101 -0.98 3.27 -4.90
C LYS A 101 -1.56 1.90 -5.26
N ALA A 102 -2.02 1.14 -4.26
CA ALA A 102 -2.67 -0.14 -4.48
C ALA A 102 -3.95 0.01 -5.29
N GLY A 103 -4.81 0.97 -4.95
CA GLY A 103 -6.06 1.24 -5.67
C GLY A 103 -5.83 1.58 -7.15
N ALA A 104 -4.82 2.40 -7.46
CA ALA A 104 -4.48 2.75 -8.84
C ALA A 104 -4.05 1.54 -9.67
N ASN A 105 -3.24 0.65 -9.09
CA ASN A 105 -2.75 -0.55 -9.79
C ASN A 105 -3.86 -1.58 -9.96
N LEU A 106 -4.66 -1.82 -8.91
CA LEU A 106 -5.69 -2.85 -8.91
C LEU A 106 -6.96 -2.47 -9.71
N SER A 107 -7.24 -1.17 -9.84
CA SER A 107 -8.43 -0.67 -10.56
C SER A 107 -8.14 -0.24 -12.00
N ALA A 108 -6.90 -0.40 -12.49
CA ALA A 108 -6.54 -0.02 -13.85
C ALA A 108 -7.37 -0.83 -14.86
N ARG A 109 -8.26 -0.15 -15.59
CA ARG A 109 -9.08 -0.77 -16.64
C ARG A 109 -8.15 -1.22 -17.78
N PRO A 110 -8.29 -2.45 -18.30
CA PRO A 110 -7.57 -2.86 -19.49
C PRO A 110 -7.89 -1.89 -20.63
N GLU A 111 -6.87 -1.35 -21.31
CA GLU A 111 -7.08 -0.55 -22.50
C GLU A 111 -7.82 -1.40 -23.54
N ALA A 112 -8.89 -0.85 -24.12
CA ALA A 112 -9.65 -1.53 -25.15
C ALA A 112 -8.74 -1.79 -26.37
N PRO A 113 -8.85 -2.94 -27.05
CA PRO A 113 -8.07 -3.20 -28.25
C PRO A 113 -8.32 -2.08 -29.27
N GLN A 114 -7.26 -1.36 -29.65
CA GLN A 114 -7.35 -0.45 -30.80
C GLN A 114 -7.55 -1.32 -32.04
N THR A 115 -8.75 -1.24 -32.62
CA THR A 115 -9.01 -1.82 -33.94
C THR A 115 -8.14 -1.08 -34.94
N ASP A 116 -7.12 -1.76 -35.46
CA ASP A 116 -6.22 -1.27 -36.50
C ASP A 116 -7.01 -1.11 -37.81
N GLU A 117 -7.65 0.05 -38.01
CA GLU A 117 -8.30 0.45 -39.27
C GLU A 117 -7.25 0.85 -40.34
N ARG A 118 -6.22 0.02 -40.55
CA ARG A 118 -5.28 0.15 -41.68
C ARG A 118 -5.22 -1.09 -42.56
N ARG A 119 -6.34 -1.81 -42.69
CA ARG A 119 -6.42 -2.92 -43.65
C ARG A 119 -7.78 -3.05 -44.34
N THR A 120 -8.20 -2.01 -45.04
CA THR A 120 -9.04 -2.15 -46.24
C THR A 120 -8.58 -1.08 -47.22
N GLY A 121 -7.79 -1.52 -48.20
CA GLY A 121 -7.56 -0.79 -49.44
C GLY A 121 -8.74 -0.94 -50.40
#